data_AF-A0A3A3A3J0-F1
#
_entry.id   AF-A0A3A3A3J0-F1
#
_cell.length_a   1.000
_cell.length_b   1.000
_cell.length_c   1.000
_cell.angle_alpha   90.00
_cell.angle_beta   90.00
_cell.angle_gamma   90.00
#
_symmetry.space_group_name_H-M   'P 1'
#
loop_
_entity.id
_entity.type
_entity.pdbx_description
1 polymer ?
#
loop_
_entity_poly.entity_id
_entity_poly.type
_entity_poly.pdbx_seq_one_letter_code
_entity_poly.pdbx_strand_id
1 'polypeptide(L)'
;MTEYPSTGVPVPYKRQNLHKGHHYIKDGNIFLPCQSPVDPLSLQPRQEFITVLDKQMGRIALEWDLSWVTKSGYGVRSAEAEAMRLVFKHTNIPVPEVIFARFDPEKSITDQSEFFKPDFRLLEGIIE
;
A
#
# COMPACT_ATOMS: atom_id res chain seq x y z
N MET A 1 13.86 -31.64 -7.43
CA MET A 1 13.49 -31.67 -6.01
C MET A 1 13.99 -30.34 -5.46
N THR A 2 13.13 -29.33 -5.43
CA THR A 2 13.53 -27.94 -5.18
C THR A 2 13.29 -27.65 -3.71
N GLU A 3 14.37 -27.49 -2.95
CA GLU A 3 14.32 -27.15 -1.54
C GLU A 3 13.75 -25.73 -1.39
N TYR A 4 12.67 -25.61 -0.64
CA TYR A 4 12.11 -24.32 -0.26
C TYR A 4 12.99 -23.70 0.83
N PRO A 5 13.40 -22.43 0.73
CA PRO A 5 14.06 -21.72 1.83
C PRO A 5 13.08 -21.35 2.98
N SER A 6 11.95 -22.06 3.11
CA SER A 6 10.83 -21.73 4.00
C SER A 6 10.95 -22.49 5.31
N THR A 7 11.50 -21.84 6.34
CA THR A 7 11.48 -22.33 7.73
C THR A 7 10.14 -22.09 8.45
N GLY A 8 9.14 -21.52 7.78
CA GLY A 8 7.83 -21.18 8.35
C GLY A 8 6.70 -22.17 8.02
N VAL A 9 5.75 -22.32 8.95
CA VAL A 9 4.50 -23.06 8.71
C VAL A 9 3.62 -22.25 7.74
N PRO A 10 3.10 -22.87 6.66
CA PRO A 10 2.18 -22.19 5.76
C PRO A 10 0.95 -21.65 6.49
N VAL A 11 0.57 -20.40 6.21
CA VAL A 11 -0.63 -19.78 6.79
C VAL A 11 -1.62 -19.37 5.70
N PRO A 12 -2.93 -19.36 5.96
CA PRO A 12 -3.91 -18.90 4.98
C PRO A 12 -3.67 -17.45 4.53
N TYR A 13 -4.02 -17.14 3.28
CA TYR A 13 -4.02 -15.79 2.71
C TYR A 13 -5.07 -14.90 3.40
N LYS A 14 -4.69 -14.34 4.55
CA LYS A 14 -5.53 -13.46 5.37
C LYS A 14 -4.70 -12.32 5.90
N ARG A 15 -5.24 -11.08 5.86
CA ARG A 15 -4.55 -9.88 6.36
C ARG A 15 -4.12 -10.01 7.82
N GLN A 16 -4.85 -10.79 8.62
CA GLN A 16 -4.53 -11.05 10.03
C GLN A 16 -3.17 -11.73 10.20
N ASN A 17 -2.78 -12.59 9.25
CA ASN A 17 -1.55 -13.39 9.32
C ASN A 17 -0.29 -12.64 8.85
N LEU A 18 -0.45 -11.42 8.35
CA LEU A 18 0.66 -10.58 7.88
C LEU A 18 1.22 -9.75 9.03
N HIS A 19 2.55 -9.71 9.18
CA HIS A 19 3.20 -8.97 10.25
C HIS A 19 4.14 -7.92 9.65
N LYS A 20 4.13 -6.70 10.20
CA LYS A 20 5.00 -5.61 9.73
C LYS A 20 6.47 -6.05 9.78
N GLY A 21 7.23 -5.68 8.75
CA GLY A 21 8.64 -6.02 8.60
C GLY A 21 8.92 -7.48 8.23
N HIS A 22 7.88 -8.31 8.05
CA HIS A 22 8.06 -9.70 7.63
C HIS A 22 7.90 -9.87 6.12
N HIS A 23 8.49 -10.93 5.61
CA HIS A 23 8.45 -11.33 4.21
C HIS A 23 7.67 -12.62 4.04
N TYR A 24 6.99 -12.75 2.90
CA TYR A 24 6.18 -13.91 2.57
C TYR A 24 6.30 -14.23 1.09
N ILE A 25 6.30 -15.53 0.75
CA ILE A 25 5.97 -15.99 -0.59
C ILE A 25 4.47 -16.32 -0.58
N LYS A 26 3.70 -15.62 -1.40
CA LYS A 26 2.31 -15.98 -1.67
C LYS A 26 2.29 -17.06 -2.74
N ASP A 27 1.59 -18.15 -2.46
CA ASP A 27 1.34 -19.24 -3.40
C ASP A 27 -0.16 -19.52 -3.39
N GLY A 28 -0.88 -18.99 -4.38
CA GLY A 28 -2.35 -19.04 -4.41
C GLY A 28 -2.98 -18.43 -3.16
N ASN A 29 -3.60 -19.27 -2.33
CA ASN A 29 -4.34 -18.88 -1.12
C ASN A 29 -3.56 -19.10 0.19
N ILE A 30 -2.25 -19.30 0.11
CA ILE A 30 -1.38 -19.43 1.29
C ILE A 30 -0.23 -18.44 1.24
N PHE A 31 0.28 -18.10 2.42
CA PHE A 31 1.54 -17.42 2.62
C PHE A 31 2.55 -18.37 3.25
N LEU A 32 3.77 -18.36 2.72
CA LEU A 32 4.94 -19.03 3.26
C LEU A 32 5.84 -17.96 3.89
N PRO A 33 5.99 -17.90 5.22
CA PRO A 33 6.88 -16.94 5.87
C PRO A 33 8.34 -17.14 5.45
N CYS A 34 9.05 -16.03 5.21
CA CYS A 34 10.46 -16.02 4.84
C CYS A 34 11.25 -15.15 5.82
N GLN A 35 12.43 -15.61 6.24
CA GLN A 35 13.29 -14.85 7.15
C GLN A 35 14.15 -13.79 6.45
N SER A 36 14.37 -13.94 5.15
CA SER A 36 15.16 -13.02 4.35
C SER A 36 14.41 -12.63 3.07
N PRO A 37 14.77 -11.49 2.46
CA PRO A 37 14.35 -11.17 1.11
C PRO A 37 14.72 -12.29 0.14
N VAL A 38 13.83 -12.56 -0.80
CA VAL A 38 14.02 -13.54 -1.88
C VAL A 38 14.01 -12.77 -3.19
N ASP A 39 14.88 -13.16 -4.12
CA ASP A 39 14.84 -12.62 -5.48
C ASP A 39 13.55 -13.08 -6.18
N PRO A 40 12.63 -12.18 -6.56
CA PRO A 40 11.39 -12.56 -7.24
C PRO A 40 11.62 -13.35 -8.53
N LEU A 41 12.75 -13.13 -9.22
CA LEU A 41 13.09 -13.86 -10.45
C LEU A 41 13.46 -15.33 -10.21
N SER A 42 13.74 -15.71 -8.96
CA SER A 42 14.00 -17.09 -8.57
C SER A 42 12.74 -17.89 -8.20
N LEU A 43 11.58 -17.21 -8.11
CA LEU A 43 10.32 -17.83 -7.73
C LEU A 43 9.62 -18.54 -8.90
N GLN A 44 8.72 -19.47 -8.59
CA GLN A 44 7.86 -20.04 -9.64
C GLN A 44 6.89 -18.97 -10.18
N PRO A 45 6.45 -19.04 -11.45
CA PRO A 45 5.57 -18.02 -12.05
C PRO A 45 4.23 -17.77 -11.33
N ARG A 46 3.80 -18.70 -10.48
CA ARG A 46 2.56 -18.60 -9.69
C ARG A 46 2.77 -17.99 -8.29
N GLN A 47 4.03 -17.73 -7.94
CA GLN A 47 4.44 -17.27 -6.64
C GLN A 47 4.80 -15.79 -6.71
N GLU A 48 4.44 -15.06 -5.66
CA GLU A 48 4.71 -13.63 -5.53
C GLU A 48 5.45 -13.40 -4.21
N PHE A 49 6.53 -12.62 -4.25
CA PHE A 49 7.25 -12.18 -3.07
C PHE A 49 6.55 -10.94 -2.49
N ILE A 50 6.31 -10.94 -1.17
CA ILE A 50 5.62 -9.87 -0.47
C ILE A 50 6.45 -9.41 0.72
N THR A 51 6.66 -8.10 0.83
CA THR A 51 7.16 -7.45 2.04
C THR A 51 6.04 -6.64 2.68
N VAL A 52 5.81 -6.84 3.98
CA VAL A 52 4.83 -6.05 4.73
C VAL A 52 5.50 -4.77 5.25
N LEU A 53 5.44 -3.69 4.48
CA LEU A 53 6.06 -2.41 4.81
C LEU A 53 5.46 -1.77 6.07
N ASP A 54 4.14 -1.75 6.14
CA ASP A 54 3.43 -1.20 7.30
C ASP A 54 2.09 -1.91 7.53
N LYS A 55 1.71 -1.98 8.80
CA LYS A 55 0.41 -2.51 9.23
C LYS A 55 -0.04 -1.78 10.48
N GLN A 56 -1.10 -1.01 10.34
CA GLN A 56 -1.76 -0.29 11.43
C GLN A 56 -3.24 -0.70 11.49
N MET A 57 -3.95 -0.38 12.59
CA MET A 57 -5.34 -0.80 12.76
C MET A 57 -6.20 -0.47 11.54
N GLY A 58 -6.59 -1.52 10.81
CA GLY A 58 -7.45 -1.42 9.63
C GLY A 58 -6.76 -0.96 8.34
N ARG A 59 -5.43 -0.84 8.28
CA ARG A 59 -4.66 -0.46 7.08
C ARG A 59 -3.42 -1.33 6.91
N ILE A 60 -3.04 -1.60 5.66
CA ILE A 60 -1.83 -2.36 5.35
C ILE A 60 -1.17 -1.83 4.08
N ALA A 61 0.15 -1.75 4.11
CA ALA A 61 1.00 -1.45 2.96
C ALA A 61 1.86 -2.68 2.65
N LEU A 62 1.73 -3.21 1.43
CA LEU A 62 2.43 -4.38 0.95
C LEU A 62 3.26 -4.01 -0.27
N GLU A 63 4.53 -4.34 -0.26
CA GLU A 63 5.36 -4.34 -1.46
C GLU A 63 5.32 -5.72 -2.10
N TRP A 64 5.23 -5.74 -3.43
CA TRP A 64 5.09 -6.94 -4.26
C TRP A 64 6.26 -7.01 -5.23
N ASP A 65 6.96 -8.14 -5.23
CA ASP A 65 8.04 -8.47 -6.16
C ASP A 65 9.06 -7.33 -6.36
N LEU A 66 9.30 -6.54 -5.30
CA LEU A 66 10.19 -5.37 -5.31
C LEU A 66 9.88 -4.34 -6.41
N SER A 67 8.64 -4.29 -6.90
CA SER A 67 8.27 -3.51 -8.09
C SER A 67 7.10 -2.56 -7.88
N TRP A 68 6.17 -2.89 -6.98
CA TRP A 68 5.03 -2.01 -6.68
C TRP A 68 4.51 -2.18 -5.26
N VAL A 69 3.77 -1.17 -4.79
CA VAL A 69 3.20 -1.13 -3.45
C VAL A 69 1.69 -1.06 -3.53
N THR A 70 1.00 -1.91 -2.77
CA THR A 70 -0.44 -1.75 -2.50
C THR A 70 -0.66 -1.18 -1.12
N LYS A 71 -1.60 -0.24 -1.05
CA LYS A 71 -2.18 0.26 0.21
C LYS A 71 -3.65 -0.13 0.23
N SER A 72 -4.12 -0.74 1.31
CA SER A 72 -5.54 -1.09 1.45
C SER A 72 -6.02 -0.98 2.89
N GLY A 73 -7.33 -0.78 3.05
CA GLY A 73 -7.99 -0.69 4.36
C GLY A 73 -8.73 0.62 4.59
N TYR A 74 -9.44 0.71 5.72
CA TYR A 74 -10.46 1.73 5.99
C TYR A 74 -9.97 3.18 6.02
N GLY A 75 -8.68 3.42 6.21
CA GLY A 75 -8.16 4.78 6.22
C GLY A 75 -7.24 5.14 5.07
N VAL A 76 -7.25 4.34 3.99
CA VAL A 76 -6.72 4.76 2.70
C VAL A 76 -7.83 5.51 1.98
N ARG A 77 -7.67 6.83 1.80
CA ARG A 77 -8.70 7.71 1.23
C ARG A 77 -8.45 7.97 -0.26
N SER A 78 -9.51 8.26 -1.02
CA SER A 78 -9.41 8.66 -2.44
C SER A 78 -8.54 9.88 -2.65
N ALA A 79 -8.59 10.84 -1.74
CA ALA A 79 -7.77 12.04 -1.76
C ALA A 79 -6.26 11.75 -1.82
N GLU A 80 -5.76 10.65 -1.23
CA GLU A 80 -4.34 10.29 -1.28
C GLU A 80 -3.93 9.94 -2.72
N ALA A 81 -4.71 9.09 -3.39
CA ALA A 81 -4.45 8.69 -4.77
C ALA A 81 -4.58 9.88 -5.74
N GLU A 82 -5.60 10.72 -5.58
CA GLU A 82 -5.79 11.90 -6.43
C GLU A 82 -4.70 12.96 -6.20
N ALA A 83 -4.28 13.19 -4.96
CA ALA A 83 -3.16 14.10 -4.68
C ALA A 83 -1.87 13.62 -5.35
N MET A 84 -1.55 12.33 -5.28
CA MET A 84 -0.37 11.77 -5.94
C MET A 84 -0.46 11.91 -7.47
N ARG A 85 -1.63 11.67 -8.08
CA ARG A 85 -1.86 11.90 -9.52
C ARG A 85 -1.66 13.35 -9.92
N LEU A 86 -2.16 14.29 -9.12
CA LEU A 86 -2.00 15.72 -9.38
C LEU A 86 -0.52 16.14 -9.30
N VAL A 87 0.21 15.68 -8.27
CA VAL A 87 1.64 15.97 -8.12
C VAL A 87 2.45 15.37 -9.26
N PHE A 88 2.20 14.11 -9.62
CA PHE A 88 2.86 13.43 -10.73
C PHE A 88 2.65 14.16 -12.06
N LYS A 89 1.44 14.69 -12.30
CA LYS A 89 1.09 15.36 -13.56
C LYS A 89 1.61 16.79 -13.67
N HIS A 90 1.66 17.55 -12.57
CA HIS A 90 1.86 19.00 -12.61
C HIS A 90 3.19 19.47 -12.00
N THR A 91 4.01 18.55 -11.50
CA THR A 91 5.30 18.89 -10.89
C THR A 91 6.40 17.98 -11.43
N ASN A 92 7.65 18.45 -11.35
CA ASN A 92 8.83 17.61 -11.65
C ASN A 92 9.33 16.87 -10.40
N ILE A 93 8.55 16.85 -9.31
CA ILE A 93 8.93 16.15 -8.08
C ILE A 93 8.74 14.65 -8.32
N PRO A 94 9.77 13.82 -8.07
CA PRO A 94 9.63 12.39 -8.18
C PRO A 94 8.65 11.89 -7.11
N VAL A 95 7.47 11.45 -7.56
CA VAL A 95 6.48 10.76 -6.74
C VAL A 95 6.12 9.43 -7.40
N PRO A 96 5.72 8.40 -6.63
CA PRO A 96 5.25 7.16 -7.20
C PRO A 96 4.02 7.39 -8.10
N GLU A 97 3.98 6.71 -9.23
CA GLU A 97 2.81 6.69 -10.10
C GLU A 97 1.69 5.83 -9.50
N VAL A 98 0.46 6.33 -9.51
CA VAL A 98 -0.72 5.57 -9.06
C VAL A 98 -1.26 4.72 -10.21
N ILE A 99 -0.83 3.46 -10.28
CA ILE A 99 -1.24 2.50 -11.33
C ILE A 99 -2.76 2.25 -11.29
N PHE A 100 -3.31 1.99 -10.10
CA PHE A 100 -4.74 1.75 -9.90
C PHE A 100 -5.17 2.13 -8.48
N ALA A 101 -6.41 2.58 -8.33
CA ALA A 101 -7.05 2.79 -7.04
C ALA A 101 -8.55 2.51 -7.15
N ARG A 102 -9.10 1.80 -6.16
CA ARG A 102 -10.53 1.51 -6.06
C ARG A 102 -11.02 1.90 -4.69
N PHE A 103 -12.11 2.67 -4.68
CA PHE A 103 -12.81 3.08 -3.48
C PHE A 103 -14.27 2.67 -3.66
N ASP A 104 -14.85 2.07 -2.64
CA ASP A 104 -16.29 1.86 -2.63
C ASP A 104 -16.95 3.22 -2.37
N PRO A 105 -18.00 3.59 -3.13
CA PRO A 105 -18.74 4.82 -2.86
C PRO A 105 -19.26 4.74 -1.43
N GLU A 106 -18.90 5.72 -0.61
CA GLU A 106 -19.36 5.78 0.79
C GLU A 106 -20.87 5.61 0.84
N LYS A 107 -21.36 4.71 1.70
CA LYS A 107 -22.63 4.97 2.37
C LYS A 107 -22.41 6.25 3.16
N SER A 108 -22.94 7.36 2.64
CA SER A 108 -22.92 8.68 3.26
C SER A 108 -23.49 8.60 4.68
N ILE A 109 -22.62 8.48 5.68
CA ILE A 109 -22.96 8.82 7.05
C ILE A 109 -22.48 10.24 7.25
N THR A 110 -23.40 11.15 6.96
CA THR A 110 -23.62 12.45 7.59
C THR A 110 -22.50 13.49 7.53
N ASP A 111 -22.81 14.56 6.80
CA ASP A 111 -22.28 15.92 6.84
C ASP A 111 -20.88 16.19 6.26
N GLN A 112 -20.85 16.39 4.94
CA GLN A 112 -19.68 16.87 4.19
C GLN A 112 -19.56 18.41 4.18
N SER A 113 -20.24 19.16 5.06
CA SER A 113 -20.26 20.62 4.99
C SER A 113 -19.06 21.35 5.64
N GLU A 114 -18.21 20.68 6.42
CA GLU A 114 -17.13 21.39 7.17
C GLU A 114 -15.68 21.03 6.81
N PHE A 115 -15.40 19.98 6.03
CA PHE A 115 -14.00 19.50 5.88
C PHE A 115 -13.22 20.00 4.66
N PHE A 116 -13.86 20.71 3.72
CA PHE A 116 -13.19 21.28 2.54
C PHE A 116 -13.44 22.79 2.40
N LYS A 117 -13.01 23.55 3.40
CA LYS A 117 -12.56 24.93 3.16
C LYS A 117 -11.08 25.00 3.48
N PRO A 118 -10.17 25.05 2.48
CA PRO A 118 -8.82 25.50 2.75
C PRO A 118 -8.91 26.94 3.29
N ASP A 119 -8.49 27.15 4.54
CA ASP A 119 -8.37 28.47 5.14
C ASP A 119 -7.17 29.19 4.51
N PHE A 120 -7.38 29.78 3.32
CA PHE A 120 -6.44 30.72 2.75
C PHE A 120 -6.56 32.06 3.49
N ARG A 121 -6.06 32.12 4.72
CA ARG A 121 -5.69 33.42 5.29
C ARG A 121 -4.47 33.90 4.52
N LEU A 122 -4.74 34.71 3.49
CA LEU A 122 -3.75 35.60 2.91
C LEU A 122 -3.10 36.36 4.07
N LEU A 123 -1.80 36.16 4.30
CA LEU A 123 -1.02 37.14 5.04
C LEU A 123 -1.00 38.40 4.17
N GLU A 124 -1.93 39.30 4.45
CA GLU A 124 -1.82 40.68 3.98
C GLU A 124 -0.58 41.30 4.62
N GLY A 125 0.35 41.74 3.77
CA GLY A 125 1.36 42.74 4.13
C GLY A 125 2.75 42.19 4.43
N ILE A 126 3.53 41.93 3.39
CA ILE A 126 4.94 42.38 3.33
C ILE A 126 5.21 42.83 1.88
N ILE A 127 4.94 44.12 1.62
CA ILE A 127 5.67 44.92 0.63
C ILE A 127 6.08 46.17 1.40
N GLU A 128 7.37 46.31 1.66
CA GLU A 128 8.17 47.53 1.49
C GLU A 128 9.66 47.14 1.46
#